data_AF-A0A1H3LUB3-F1
#
_entry.id   AF-A0A1H3LUB3-F1
#
_cell.length_a   1.000
_cell.length_b   1.000
_cell.length_c   1.000
_cell.angle_alpha   90.00
_cell.angle_beta   90.00
_cell.angle_gamma   90.00
#
_symmetry.space_group_name_H-M   'P 1'
#
loop_
_entity.id
_entity.type
_entity.pdbx_description
1 polymer ?
#
loop_
_entity_poly.entity_id
_entity_poly.type
_entity_poly.pdbx_seq_one_letter_code
_entity_poly.pdbx_strand_id
1 'polypeptide(L)'
;MLSKFNRPFIVVILAAFIFSGVLIYTHHDRYVDLIVTVFGTFVAAWAGGWAAFSAERKTRDEAERNIRISSANKALFTIATMFNVFDNLRQFFIDHEDIRQSEDRAFLMDSPQPGMMQSLHFDFDSLNYFLDQDGELCSMALVELRVLDWHHQALLNTVELRAVAHDDLRKAVLSKNIPNLTHESLQTIFRAEYAKLAALTDQFIRQVDEGIATTKKMDNQMQIALQSIFPGQSFVQIRFAQKTLQSE
;
A
#
# COMPACT_ATOMS: atom_id res chain seq x y z
N MET A 1 11.47 -29.14 11.09
CA MET A 1 11.01 -28.94 12.48
C MET A 1 10.04 -30.02 13.01
N LEU A 2 9.67 -31.05 12.24
CA LEU A 2 8.75 -32.11 12.67
C LEU A 2 9.40 -33.27 13.46
N SER A 3 10.74 -33.33 13.59
CA SER A 3 11.42 -34.48 14.22
C SER A 3 11.53 -34.45 15.74
N LYS A 4 11.26 -33.30 16.39
CA LYS A 4 11.37 -33.18 17.86
C LYS A 4 10.06 -33.42 18.61
N PHE A 5 8.90 -33.34 17.94
CA PHE A 5 7.59 -33.47 18.61
C PHE A 5 7.12 -34.91 18.84
N ASN A 6 7.72 -35.91 18.15
CA ASN A 6 7.23 -37.30 18.21
C ASN A 6 7.84 -38.17 19.31
N ARG A 7 8.96 -37.77 19.92
CA ARG A 7 9.63 -38.63 20.93
C ARG A 7 8.81 -38.88 22.21
N PRO A 8 8.18 -37.88 22.86
CA PRO A 8 7.38 -38.16 24.05
C PRO A 8 6.11 -38.96 23.74
N PHE A 9 5.52 -38.76 22.55
CA PHE A 9 4.30 -39.45 22.13
C PHE A 9 4.52 -40.95 21.87
N ILE A 10 5.63 -41.30 21.20
CA ILE A 10 6.01 -42.69 20.95
C ILE A 10 6.26 -43.43 22.28
N VAL A 11 6.84 -42.76 23.29
CA VAL A 11 7.09 -43.34 24.61
C VAL A 11 5.79 -43.61 25.38
N VAL A 12 4.80 -42.72 25.30
CA VAL A 12 3.49 -42.92 25.95
C VAL A 12 2.72 -44.07 25.29
N ILE A 13 2.73 -44.18 23.95
CA ILE A 13 2.10 -45.29 23.23
C ILE A 13 2.79 -46.63 23.57
N LEU A 14 4.13 -46.65 23.60
CA LEU A 14 4.89 -47.84 23.98
C LEU A 14 4.62 -48.25 25.43
N ALA A 15 4.59 -47.30 26.37
CA ALA A 15 4.28 -47.58 27.77
C ALA A 15 2.86 -48.14 27.93
N ALA A 16 1.89 -47.58 27.21
CA ALA A 16 0.50 -48.07 27.21
C ALA A 16 0.38 -49.49 26.61
N PHE A 17 1.14 -49.79 25.55
CA PHE A 17 1.20 -51.13 24.94
C PHE A 17 1.88 -52.18 25.85
N ILE A 18 2.94 -51.79 26.55
CA ILE A 18 3.63 -52.68 27.50
C ILE A 18 2.72 -52.97 28.71
N PHE A 19 2.04 -51.95 29.23
CA PHE A 19 1.13 -52.09 30.37
C PHE A 19 -0.11 -52.92 30.03
N SER A 20 -0.65 -52.78 28.81
CA SER A 20 -1.77 -53.60 28.33
C SER A 20 -1.37 -55.05 28.07
N GLY A 21 -0.17 -55.31 27.54
CA GLY A 21 0.35 -56.67 27.35
C GLY A 21 0.49 -57.47 28.64
N VAL A 22 0.87 -56.81 29.75
CA VAL A 22 0.98 -57.46 31.08
C VAL A 22 -0.40 -57.77 31.69
N LEU A 23 -1.41 -56.92 31.45
CA LEU A 23 -2.78 -57.13 31.94
C LEU A 23 -3.56 -58.19 31.16
N ILE A 24 -3.29 -58.37 29.87
CA ILE A 24 -3.95 -59.38 29.02
C ILE A 24 -3.55 -60.82 29.40
N TYR A 25 -2.37 -60.99 30.02
CA TYR A 25 -1.85 -62.32 30.40
C TYR A 25 -2.61 -62.95 31.59
N THR A 26 -3.38 -62.19 32.37
CA THR A 26 -3.98 -62.68 33.63
C THR A 26 -5.49 -62.89 33.59
N HIS A 27 -6.24 -62.29 32.66
CA HIS A 27 -7.70 -62.46 32.55
C HIS A 27 -8.19 -62.31 31.10
N HIS A 28 -8.34 -63.44 30.38
CA HIS A 28 -8.30 -63.49 28.92
C HIS A 28 -9.51 -62.87 28.17
N ASP A 29 -10.75 -63.02 28.64
CA ASP A 29 -11.90 -62.69 27.77
C ASP A 29 -12.60 -61.35 28.08
N ARG A 30 -12.65 -60.88 29.34
CA ARG A 30 -13.37 -59.62 29.69
C ARG A 30 -12.52 -58.35 29.61
N TYR A 31 -11.20 -58.45 29.70
CA TYR A 31 -10.32 -57.29 29.68
C TYR A 31 -9.89 -56.89 28.27
N VAL A 32 -9.85 -57.82 27.33
CA VAL A 32 -9.51 -57.55 25.93
C VAL A 32 -10.54 -56.59 25.31
N ASP A 33 -11.82 -56.84 25.50
CA ASP A 33 -12.90 -55.96 24.99
C ASP A 33 -12.85 -54.55 25.61
N LEU A 34 -12.56 -54.45 26.91
CA LEU A 34 -12.40 -53.17 27.60
C LEU A 34 -11.21 -52.38 27.03
N ILE A 35 -10.06 -53.04 26.87
CA ILE A 35 -8.84 -52.43 26.32
C ILE A 35 -9.09 -51.97 24.88
N VAL A 36 -9.66 -52.81 24.02
CA VAL A 36 -9.98 -52.45 22.63
C VAL A 36 -10.94 -51.25 22.57
N THR A 37 -11.95 -51.21 23.45
CA THR A 37 -12.91 -50.09 23.50
C THR A 37 -12.24 -48.80 23.95
N VAL A 38 -11.41 -48.84 25.01
CA VAL A 38 -10.70 -47.66 25.52
C VAL A 38 -9.68 -47.15 24.51
N PHE A 39 -8.90 -48.02 23.89
CA PHE A 39 -7.97 -47.64 22.82
C PHE A 39 -8.71 -47.14 21.58
N GLY A 40 -9.81 -47.77 21.20
CA GLY A 40 -10.66 -47.32 20.09
C GLY A 40 -11.20 -45.91 20.33
N THR A 41 -11.70 -45.65 21.54
CA THR A 41 -12.19 -44.33 21.95
C THR A 41 -11.06 -43.30 21.96
N PHE A 42 -9.88 -43.67 22.46
CA PHE A 42 -8.71 -42.79 22.50
C PHE A 42 -8.23 -42.44 21.09
N VAL A 43 -8.09 -43.42 20.20
CA VAL A 43 -7.68 -43.19 18.81
C VAL A 43 -8.72 -42.37 18.07
N ALA A 44 -10.02 -42.63 18.28
CA ALA A 44 -11.10 -41.84 17.70
C ALA A 44 -11.08 -40.39 18.20
N ALA A 45 -10.92 -40.16 19.50
CA ALA A 45 -10.80 -38.83 20.09
C ALA A 45 -9.57 -38.08 19.58
N TRP A 46 -8.43 -38.77 19.46
CA TRP A 46 -7.19 -38.19 18.92
C TRP A 46 -7.33 -37.83 17.44
N ALA A 47 -7.87 -38.72 16.62
CA ALA A 47 -8.10 -38.47 15.20
C ALA A 47 -9.10 -37.32 15.00
N GLY A 48 -10.16 -37.26 15.80
CA GLY A 48 -11.11 -36.15 15.81
C GLY A 48 -10.46 -34.82 16.19
N GLY A 49 -9.65 -34.80 17.24
CA GLY A 49 -8.89 -33.61 17.65
C GLY A 49 -7.90 -33.15 16.59
N TRP A 50 -7.11 -34.07 16.02
CA TRP A 50 -6.14 -33.75 14.96
C TRP A 50 -6.84 -33.20 13.70
N ALA A 51 -7.94 -33.82 13.28
CA ALA A 51 -8.72 -33.35 12.13
C ALA A 51 -9.30 -31.95 12.39
N ALA A 52 -9.84 -31.69 13.59
CA ALA A 52 -10.37 -30.39 13.97
C ALA A 52 -9.28 -29.31 13.98
N PHE A 53 -8.14 -29.56 14.64
CA PHE A 53 -7.01 -28.62 14.66
C PHE A 53 -6.41 -28.38 13.28
N SER A 54 -6.35 -29.42 12.43
CA SER A 54 -5.86 -29.26 11.06
C SER A 54 -6.82 -28.42 10.21
N ALA A 55 -8.13 -28.62 10.36
CA ALA A 55 -9.15 -27.84 9.66
C ALA A 55 -9.19 -26.38 10.14
N GLU A 56 -9.05 -26.15 11.45
CA GLU A 56 -8.96 -24.83 12.05
C GLU A 56 -7.71 -24.08 11.56
N ARG A 57 -6.55 -24.75 11.57
CA ARG A 57 -5.31 -24.17 11.08
C ARG A 57 -5.41 -23.78 9.60
N LYS A 58 -5.97 -24.66 8.76
CA LYS A 58 -6.18 -24.36 7.35
C LYS A 58 -7.10 -23.16 7.14
N THR A 59 -8.23 -23.12 7.85
CA THR A 59 -9.17 -21.99 7.81
C THR A 59 -8.51 -20.69 8.23
N ARG A 60 -7.69 -20.73 9.29
CA ARG A 60 -6.95 -19.57 9.78
C ARG A 60 -5.89 -19.09 8.78
N ASP A 61 -5.11 -20.00 8.20
CA ASP A 61 -4.09 -19.67 7.19
C ASP A 61 -4.76 -19.05 5.94
N GLU A 62 -5.91 -19.57 5.52
CA GLU A 62 -6.70 -19.01 4.42
C GLU A 62 -7.27 -17.61 4.77
N ALA A 63 -7.75 -17.42 5.99
CA ALA A 63 -8.25 -16.13 6.46
C ALA A 63 -7.13 -15.07 6.52
N GLU A 64 -5.98 -15.41 7.10
CA GLU A 64 -4.79 -14.54 7.14
C GLU A 64 -4.34 -14.18 5.72
N ARG A 65 -4.31 -15.16 4.81
CA ARG A 65 -3.99 -14.94 3.39
C ARG A 65 -4.96 -13.97 2.73
N ASN A 66 -6.26 -14.13 2.94
CA ASN A 66 -7.29 -13.25 2.35
C ASN A 66 -7.18 -11.82 2.91
N ILE A 67 -6.86 -11.66 4.20
CA ILE A 67 -6.60 -10.35 4.80
C ILE A 67 -5.41 -9.68 4.10
N ARG A 68 -4.29 -10.39 3.94
CA ARG A 68 -3.08 -9.85 3.27
C ARG A 68 -3.36 -9.41 1.82
N ILE A 69 -4.10 -10.23 1.07
CA ILE A 69 -4.53 -9.90 -0.31
C ILE A 69 -5.43 -8.65 -0.32
N SER A 70 -6.36 -8.55 0.63
CA SER A 70 -7.22 -7.37 0.77
C SER A 70 -6.40 -6.11 1.07
N SER A 71 -5.44 -6.18 2.00
CA SER A 71 -4.52 -5.08 2.31
C SER A 71 -3.68 -4.65 1.11
N ALA A 72 -3.17 -5.61 0.33
CA ALA A 72 -2.45 -5.32 -0.92
C ALA A 72 -3.33 -4.57 -1.93
N ASN A 73 -4.57 -5.01 -2.13
CA ASN A 73 -5.50 -4.34 -3.04
C ASN A 73 -5.86 -2.93 -2.57
N LYS A 74 -5.98 -2.71 -1.25
CA LYS A 74 -6.15 -1.36 -0.69
C LYS A 74 -4.94 -0.48 -1.01
N ALA A 75 -3.72 -0.98 -0.88
CA ALA A 75 -2.52 -0.23 -1.23
C ALA A 75 -2.48 0.12 -2.74
N LEU A 76 -2.79 -0.83 -3.62
CA LEU A 76 -2.90 -0.58 -5.07
C LEU A 76 -3.99 0.45 -5.40
N PHE A 77 -5.13 0.39 -4.71
CA PHE A 77 -6.19 1.39 -4.86
C PHE A 77 -5.74 2.79 -4.41
N THR A 78 -4.97 2.89 -3.33
CA THR A 78 -4.36 4.16 -2.88
C THR A 78 -3.37 4.69 -3.92
N ILE A 79 -2.51 3.84 -4.52
CA ILE A 79 -1.62 4.24 -5.63
C ILE A 79 -2.44 4.79 -6.80
N ALA A 80 -3.52 4.09 -7.20
CA ALA A 80 -4.38 4.52 -8.30
C ALA A 80 -5.05 5.88 -8.02
N THR A 81 -5.50 6.07 -6.78
CA THR A 81 -6.13 7.32 -6.34
C THR A 81 -5.11 8.46 -6.36
N MET A 82 -3.90 8.25 -5.85
CA MET A 82 -2.82 9.24 -5.93
C MET A 82 -2.46 9.58 -7.38
N PHE A 83 -2.35 8.59 -8.27
CA PHE A 83 -2.12 8.81 -9.70
C PHE A 83 -3.19 9.72 -10.30
N ASN A 84 -4.47 9.43 -10.04
CA ASN A 84 -5.57 10.25 -10.55
C ASN A 84 -5.52 11.68 -10.02
N VAL A 85 -5.13 11.87 -8.75
CA VAL A 85 -4.93 13.22 -8.19
C VAL A 85 -3.84 13.96 -8.96
N PHE A 86 -2.66 13.37 -9.13
CA PHE A 86 -1.57 14.02 -9.88
C PHE A 86 -1.96 14.29 -11.34
N ASP A 87 -2.59 13.32 -12.01
CA ASP A 87 -2.98 13.47 -13.41
C ASP A 87 -4.06 14.55 -13.59
N ASN A 88 -5.05 14.61 -12.71
CA ASN A 88 -6.05 15.68 -12.70
C ASN A 88 -5.39 17.05 -12.48
N LEU A 89 -4.44 17.16 -11.54
CA LEU A 89 -3.73 18.42 -11.32
C LEU A 89 -2.96 18.86 -12.56
N ARG A 90 -2.30 17.91 -13.22
CA ARG A 90 -1.61 18.18 -14.48
C ARG A 90 -2.57 18.68 -15.56
N GLN A 91 -3.67 17.95 -15.79
CA GLN A 91 -4.61 18.28 -16.86
C GLN A 91 -5.34 19.61 -16.64
N PHE A 92 -5.79 19.89 -15.41
CA PHE A 92 -6.64 21.05 -15.14
C PHE A 92 -5.88 22.33 -14.79
N PHE A 93 -4.65 22.23 -14.30
CA PHE A 93 -3.90 23.41 -13.83
C PHE A 93 -2.58 23.63 -14.58
N ILE A 94 -1.84 22.57 -14.89
CA ILE A 94 -0.48 22.71 -15.43
C ILE A 94 -0.49 22.77 -16.96
N ASP A 95 -1.11 21.79 -17.59
CA ASP A 95 -1.16 21.63 -19.05
C ASP A 95 -2.40 22.31 -19.66
N HIS A 96 -3.22 22.99 -18.84
CA HIS A 96 -4.37 23.76 -19.30
C HIS A 96 -3.91 24.97 -20.12
N GLU A 97 -4.45 25.13 -21.32
CA GLU A 97 -4.18 26.26 -22.23
C GLU A 97 -2.68 26.55 -22.44
N ASP A 98 -1.84 25.50 -22.45
CA ASP A 98 -0.38 25.59 -22.60
C ASP A 98 0.31 26.50 -21.56
N ILE A 99 -0.33 26.74 -20.41
CA ILE A 99 0.19 27.63 -19.34
C ILE A 99 1.57 27.19 -18.87
N ARG A 100 1.89 25.89 -18.88
CA ARG A 100 3.22 25.36 -18.57
C ARG A 100 4.36 26.09 -19.29
N GLN A 101 4.16 26.49 -20.55
CA GLN A 101 5.18 27.14 -21.38
C GLN A 101 5.14 28.67 -21.30
N SER A 102 4.14 29.25 -20.64
CA SER A 102 4.01 30.69 -20.49
C SER A 102 5.12 31.28 -19.61
N GLU A 103 5.66 32.44 -20.01
CA GLU A 103 6.58 33.23 -19.17
C GLU A 103 5.88 33.69 -17.88
N ASP A 104 4.57 33.93 -17.96
CA ASP A 104 3.72 34.34 -16.84
C ASP A 104 3.09 33.17 -16.08
N ARG A 105 3.55 31.93 -16.29
CA ARG A 105 2.93 30.73 -15.69
C ARG A 105 2.73 30.83 -14.18
N ALA A 106 3.66 31.45 -13.46
CA ALA A 106 3.58 31.59 -12.01
C ALA A 106 2.32 32.35 -11.57
N PHE A 107 1.97 33.39 -12.33
CA PHE A 107 0.82 34.26 -12.05
C PHE A 107 -0.47 33.74 -12.67
N LEU A 108 -0.40 33.22 -13.90
CA LEU A 108 -1.57 32.76 -14.67
C LEU A 108 -2.08 31.39 -14.23
N MET A 109 -1.20 30.50 -13.77
CA MET A 109 -1.59 29.15 -13.36
C MET A 109 -2.45 29.21 -12.10
N ASP A 110 -3.66 28.69 -12.18
CA ASP A 110 -4.52 28.53 -11.00
C ASP A 110 -4.02 27.36 -10.13
N SER A 111 -4.51 27.25 -8.90
CA SER A 111 -4.29 26.09 -8.04
C SER A 111 -5.56 25.69 -7.32
N PRO A 112 -5.68 24.42 -6.90
CA PRO A 112 -6.74 24.02 -5.99
C PRO A 112 -6.79 24.94 -4.77
N GLN A 113 -7.99 25.19 -4.24
CA GLN A 113 -8.10 25.99 -3.03
C GLN A 113 -7.52 25.24 -1.84
N PRO A 114 -6.95 25.97 -0.86
CA PRO A 114 -6.57 25.45 0.44
C PRO A 114 -7.62 24.49 1.03
N GLY A 115 -7.18 23.30 1.43
CA GLY A 115 -8.02 22.27 2.06
C GLY A 115 -8.91 21.46 1.12
N MET A 116 -8.90 21.72 -0.20
CA MET A 116 -9.68 20.91 -1.15
C MET A 116 -9.07 19.54 -1.42
N MET A 117 -7.75 19.40 -1.27
CA MET A 117 -7.07 18.14 -1.50
C MET A 117 -7.15 17.23 -0.28
N GLN A 118 -7.57 15.99 -0.48
CA GLN A 118 -7.64 14.99 0.58
C GLN A 118 -6.25 14.43 0.87
N SER A 119 -5.92 14.24 2.15
CA SER A 119 -4.72 13.50 2.53
C SER A 119 -4.92 12.01 2.29
N LEU A 120 -4.07 11.42 1.46
CA LEU A 120 -4.04 9.98 1.18
C LEU A 120 -2.82 9.38 1.86
N HIS A 121 -3.02 8.25 2.53
CA HIS A 121 -1.98 7.53 3.26
C HIS A 121 -2.08 6.02 3.03
N PHE A 122 -0.95 5.34 3.11
CA PHE A 122 -0.91 3.89 3.14
C PHE A 122 -1.06 3.35 4.57
N ASP A 123 -1.79 2.25 4.71
CA ASP A 123 -1.86 1.47 5.94
C ASP A 123 -0.66 0.50 5.99
N PHE A 124 0.50 1.00 6.42
CA PHE A 124 1.73 0.22 6.49
C PHE A 124 1.65 -0.95 7.47
N ASP A 125 0.85 -0.83 8.54
CA ASP A 125 0.66 -1.91 9.52
C ASP A 125 0.04 -3.14 8.86
N SER A 126 -0.92 -2.91 7.97
CA SER A 126 -1.56 -3.97 7.18
C SER A 126 -0.63 -4.63 6.14
N LEU A 127 0.50 -4.01 5.85
CA LEU A 127 1.52 -4.47 4.89
C LEU A 127 2.77 -5.04 5.55
N ASN A 128 2.83 -5.12 6.89
CA ASN A 128 4.00 -5.63 7.62
C ASN A 128 4.46 -7.03 7.17
N TYR A 129 3.57 -7.85 6.62
CA TYR A 129 3.92 -9.18 6.09
C TYR A 129 4.89 -9.15 4.90
N PHE A 130 5.10 -7.99 4.26
CA PHE A 130 6.16 -7.79 3.26
C PHE A 130 7.56 -7.90 3.86
N LEU A 131 7.71 -7.57 5.15
CA LEU A 131 8.97 -7.68 5.89
C LEU A 131 9.30 -9.12 6.29
N ASP A 132 8.28 -9.98 6.36
CA ASP A 132 8.45 -11.40 6.67
C ASP A 132 8.89 -12.24 5.46
N GLN A 133 8.95 -11.64 4.27
CA GLN A 133 9.33 -12.34 3.04
C GLN A 133 10.84 -12.34 2.85
N ASP A 134 11.40 -13.45 2.36
CA ASP A 134 12.80 -13.52 2.01
C ASP A 134 13.09 -12.66 0.77
N GLY A 135 14.05 -11.74 0.87
CA GLY A 135 14.59 -10.95 -0.24
C GLY A 135 14.27 -9.45 -0.18
N GLU A 136 15.05 -8.66 -0.93
CA GLU A 136 15.00 -7.20 -0.87
C GLU A 136 13.77 -6.60 -1.57
N LEU A 137 13.15 -7.33 -2.49
CA LEU A 137 12.10 -6.81 -3.37
C LEU A 137 10.89 -6.29 -2.59
N CYS A 138 10.40 -7.05 -1.61
CA CYS A 138 9.25 -6.65 -0.80
C CYS A 138 9.58 -5.47 0.11
N SER A 139 10.75 -5.49 0.76
CA SER A 139 11.19 -4.38 1.60
C SER A 139 11.40 -3.09 0.79
N MET A 140 11.99 -3.19 -0.40
CA MET A 140 12.15 -2.05 -1.32
C MET A 140 10.79 -1.49 -1.75
N ALA A 141 9.80 -2.34 -2.02
CA ALA A 141 8.45 -1.88 -2.36
C ALA A 141 7.82 -1.06 -1.22
N LEU A 142 8.01 -1.46 0.05
CA LEU A 142 7.55 -0.67 1.21
C LEU A 142 8.24 0.68 1.32
N VAL A 143 9.55 0.74 1.08
CA VAL A 143 10.32 2.00 1.10
C VAL A 143 9.83 2.95 0.01
N GLU A 144 9.61 2.44 -1.20
CA GLU A 144 9.12 3.24 -2.34
C GLU A 144 7.67 3.71 -2.12
N LEU A 145 6.81 2.89 -1.48
CA LEU A 145 5.48 3.33 -1.03
C LEU A 145 5.57 4.49 -0.04
N ARG A 146 6.54 4.45 0.88
CA ARG A 146 6.77 5.55 1.84
C ARG A 146 7.28 6.81 1.15
N VAL A 147 8.13 6.67 0.13
CA VAL A 147 8.56 7.80 -0.71
C VAL A 147 7.36 8.42 -1.43
N LEU A 148 6.48 7.61 -2.00
CA LEU A 148 5.26 8.09 -2.66
C LEU A 148 4.31 8.84 -1.70
N ASP A 149 4.09 8.30 -0.49
CA ASP A 149 3.33 8.98 0.57
C ASP A 149 3.94 10.35 0.91
N TRP A 150 5.26 10.42 1.05
CA TRP A 150 5.96 11.68 1.29
C TRP A 150 5.81 12.67 0.13
N HIS A 151 5.93 12.22 -1.12
CA HIS A 151 5.69 13.08 -2.29
C HIS A 151 4.28 13.68 -2.29
N HIS A 152 3.27 12.86 -1.95
CA HIS A 152 1.89 13.33 -1.86
C HIS A 152 1.74 14.40 -0.76
N GLN A 153 2.32 14.19 0.43
CA GLN A 153 2.30 15.20 1.49
C GLN A 153 3.04 16.49 1.12
N ALA A 154 4.19 16.37 0.46
CA ALA A 154 4.95 17.51 -0.02
C ALA A 154 4.17 18.30 -1.08
N LEU A 155 3.39 17.62 -1.92
CA LEU A 155 2.48 18.26 -2.87
C LEU A 155 1.38 19.05 -2.17
N LEU A 156 0.69 18.45 -1.20
CA LEU A 156 -0.37 19.13 -0.43
C LEU A 156 0.16 20.44 0.16
N ASN A 157 1.31 20.39 0.85
CA ASN A 157 1.93 21.58 1.43
C ASN A 157 2.32 22.61 0.35
N THR A 158 2.79 22.17 -0.81
CA THR A 158 3.17 23.08 -1.90
C THR A 158 1.95 23.79 -2.49
N VAL A 159 0.82 23.09 -2.64
CA VAL A 159 -0.44 23.69 -3.08
C VAL A 159 -0.91 24.77 -2.10
N GLU A 160 -0.89 24.48 -0.80
CA GLU A 160 -1.25 25.43 0.26
C GLU A 160 -0.36 26.68 0.21
N LEU A 161 0.96 26.48 0.22
CA LEU A 161 1.93 27.59 0.20
C LEU A 161 1.83 28.41 -1.08
N ARG A 162 1.57 27.76 -2.22
CA ARG A 162 1.39 28.42 -3.51
C ARG A 162 0.12 29.26 -3.54
N ALA A 163 -1.00 28.74 -3.05
CA ALA A 163 -2.26 29.48 -2.99
C ALA A 163 -2.11 30.76 -2.13
N VAL A 164 -1.43 30.66 -0.99
CA VAL A 164 -1.12 31.83 -0.14
C VAL A 164 -0.22 32.82 -0.89
N ALA A 165 0.86 32.34 -1.52
CA ALA A 165 1.77 33.21 -2.27
C ALA A 165 1.07 33.91 -3.46
N HIS A 166 0.11 33.25 -4.10
CA HIS A 166 -0.69 33.82 -5.19
C HIS A 166 -1.61 34.93 -4.67
N ASP A 167 -2.32 34.68 -3.57
CA ASP A 167 -3.19 35.68 -2.94
C ASP A 167 -2.40 36.90 -2.42
N ASP A 168 -1.23 36.68 -1.80
CA ASP A 168 -0.31 37.75 -1.36
C ASP A 168 0.10 38.64 -2.54
N LEU A 169 0.49 38.04 -3.67
CA LEU A 169 0.85 38.78 -4.87
C LEU A 169 -0.36 39.54 -5.44
N ARG A 170 -1.55 38.92 -5.51
CA ARG A 170 -2.77 39.59 -5.99
C ARG A 170 -3.11 40.81 -5.14
N LYS A 171 -3.04 40.68 -3.81
CA LYS A 171 -3.24 41.81 -2.88
C LYS A 171 -2.23 42.92 -3.10
N ALA A 172 -0.95 42.57 -3.28
CA ALA A 172 0.10 43.54 -3.56
C ALA A 172 -0.15 44.29 -4.88
N VAL A 173 -0.52 43.58 -5.95
CA VAL A 173 -0.87 44.16 -7.26
C VAL A 173 -2.05 45.13 -7.14
N LEU A 174 -3.13 44.72 -6.46
CA LEU A 174 -4.31 45.54 -6.24
C LEU A 174 -3.98 46.82 -5.44
N SER A 175 -3.08 46.72 -4.45
CA SER A 175 -2.71 47.87 -3.60
C SER A 175 -1.97 48.98 -4.36
N LYS A 176 -1.22 48.65 -5.41
CA LYS A 176 -0.41 49.62 -6.19
C LYS A 176 -1.14 50.20 -7.41
N ASN A 177 -2.31 49.65 -7.76
CA ASN A 177 -3.17 50.13 -8.85
C ASN A 177 -2.42 50.39 -10.17
N ILE A 178 -1.54 49.44 -10.56
CA ILE A 178 -0.68 49.59 -11.73
C ILE A 178 -1.53 49.37 -13.00
N PRO A 179 -1.64 50.38 -13.89
CA PRO A 179 -2.30 50.19 -15.17
C PRO A 179 -1.45 49.29 -16.06
N ASN A 180 -2.08 48.31 -16.70
CA ASN A 180 -1.45 47.31 -17.58
C ASN A 180 -0.33 46.51 -16.88
N LEU A 181 -0.74 45.51 -16.08
CA LEU A 181 0.17 44.54 -15.49
C LEU A 181 0.88 43.74 -16.59
N THR A 182 2.20 43.86 -16.68
CA THR A 182 3.06 43.10 -17.60
C THR A 182 3.94 42.15 -16.81
N HIS A 183 4.48 41.13 -17.47
CA HIS A 183 5.49 40.24 -16.87
C HIS A 183 6.65 41.01 -16.24
N GLU A 184 7.18 42.01 -16.97
CA GLU A 184 8.27 42.85 -16.50
C GLU A 184 7.89 43.64 -15.24
N SER A 185 6.65 44.14 -15.14
CA SER A 185 6.21 44.87 -13.95
C SER A 185 6.07 43.95 -12.73
N LEU A 186 5.66 42.69 -12.92
CA LEU A 186 5.66 41.67 -11.87
C LEU A 186 7.08 41.38 -11.35
N GLN A 187 8.04 41.20 -12.25
CA GLN A 187 9.42 40.88 -11.86
C GLN A 187 10.18 42.05 -11.22
N THR A 188 9.85 43.29 -11.60
CA THR A 188 10.55 44.48 -11.13
C THR A 188 9.92 45.08 -9.87
N ILE A 189 8.59 45.27 -9.86
CA ILE A 189 7.88 45.96 -8.79
C ILE A 189 7.50 45.02 -7.63
N PHE A 190 7.23 43.75 -7.93
CA PHE A 190 6.82 42.71 -6.97
C PHE A 190 7.81 41.56 -6.92
N ARG A 191 9.11 41.87 -7.06
CA ARG A 191 10.18 40.90 -7.23
C ARG A 191 10.16 39.78 -6.18
N ALA A 192 9.93 40.11 -4.92
CA ALA A 192 9.99 39.15 -3.81
C ALA A 192 8.79 38.19 -3.83
N GLU A 193 7.58 38.73 -3.95
CA GLU A 193 6.32 37.99 -4.01
C GLU A 193 6.26 37.11 -5.26
N TYR A 194 6.63 37.67 -6.41
CA TYR A 194 6.67 36.94 -7.67
C TYR A 194 7.72 35.83 -7.67
N ALA A 195 8.94 36.09 -7.17
CA ALA A 195 9.97 35.05 -7.10
C ALA A 195 9.56 33.88 -6.19
N LYS A 196 8.89 34.16 -5.07
CA LYS A 196 8.33 33.13 -4.18
C LYS A 196 7.27 32.30 -4.91
N LEU A 197 6.31 32.95 -5.58
CA LEU A 197 5.26 32.28 -6.34
C LEU A 197 5.81 31.45 -7.51
N ALA A 198 6.81 31.96 -8.22
CA ALA A 198 7.48 31.26 -9.31
C ALA A 198 8.19 30.00 -8.81
N ALA A 199 8.97 30.10 -7.73
CA ALA A 199 9.63 28.94 -7.13
C ALA A 199 8.63 27.86 -6.69
N LEU A 200 7.52 28.26 -6.05
CA LEU A 200 6.45 27.33 -5.64
C LEU A 200 5.71 26.73 -6.84
N THR A 201 5.54 27.48 -7.92
CA THR A 201 4.94 26.97 -9.16
C THR A 201 5.84 25.92 -9.83
N ASP A 202 7.15 26.17 -9.91
CA ASP A 202 8.10 25.19 -10.45
C ASP A 202 8.20 23.94 -9.57
N GLN A 203 8.10 24.09 -8.25
CA GLN A 203 8.03 22.97 -7.31
C GLN A 203 6.73 22.16 -7.50
N PHE A 204 5.59 22.83 -7.64
CA PHE A 204 4.29 22.20 -7.87
C PHE A 204 4.30 21.35 -9.15
N ILE A 205 4.75 21.93 -10.27
CA ILE A 205 4.84 21.23 -11.55
C ILE A 205 5.72 19.97 -11.42
N ARG A 206 6.91 20.12 -10.83
CA ARG A 206 7.85 19.03 -10.64
C ARG A 206 7.27 17.90 -9.79
N GLN A 207 6.64 18.23 -8.66
CA GLN A 207 6.05 17.23 -7.78
C GLN A 207 4.90 16.47 -8.44
N VAL A 208 4.10 17.13 -9.27
CA VAL A 208 3.04 16.47 -10.05
C VAL A 208 3.65 15.52 -11.08
N ASP A 209 4.64 15.97 -11.86
CA ASP A 209 5.28 15.13 -12.88
C ASP A 209 6.03 13.93 -12.25
N GLU A 210 6.78 14.17 -11.18
CA GLU A 210 7.47 13.12 -10.41
C GLU A 210 6.46 12.16 -9.74
N GLY A 211 5.35 12.67 -9.23
CA GLY A 211 4.27 11.85 -8.65
C GLY A 211 3.64 10.92 -9.67
N ILE A 212 3.38 11.39 -10.89
CA ILE A 212 2.90 10.57 -12.02
C ILE A 212 3.91 9.48 -12.40
N ALA A 213 5.20 9.82 -12.47
CA ALA A 213 6.23 8.85 -12.80
C ALA A 213 6.39 7.79 -11.69
N THR A 214 6.39 8.24 -10.44
CA THR A 214 6.60 7.40 -9.24
C THR A 214 5.42 6.44 -9.03
N THR A 215 4.18 6.91 -9.18
CA THR A 215 2.99 6.04 -9.07
C THR A 215 3.00 4.91 -10.09
N LYS A 216 3.39 5.17 -11.34
CA LYS A 216 3.53 4.13 -12.39
C LYS A 216 4.62 3.12 -12.05
N LYS A 217 5.79 3.61 -11.62
CA LYS A 217 6.90 2.76 -11.17
C LYS A 217 6.46 1.87 -10.00
N MET A 218 5.77 2.46 -9.02
CA MET A 218 5.33 1.79 -7.82
C MET A 218 4.26 0.74 -8.10
N ASP A 219 3.29 1.00 -8.98
CA ASP A 219 2.33 -0.02 -9.39
C ASP A 219 3.05 -1.27 -9.92
N ASN A 220 3.98 -1.10 -10.87
CA ASN A 220 4.74 -2.23 -11.41
C ASN A 220 5.55 -2.96 -10.32
N GLN A 221 6.28 -2.24 -9.46
CA GLN A 221 7.05 -2.85 -8.38
C GLN A 221 6.15 -3.61 -7.39
N MET A 222 4.99 -3.06 -7.06
CA MET A 222 4.03 -3.69 -6.16
C MET A 222 3.42 -4.94 -6.79
N GLN A 223 3.07 -4.92 -8.08
CA GLN A 223 2.58 -6.09 -8.80
C GLN A 223 3.61 -7.23 -8.81
N ILE A 224 4.88 -6.92 -9.09
CA ILE A 224 5.96 -7.91 -9.06
C ILE A 224 6.13 -8.50 -7.65
N ALA A 225 6.13 -7.65 -6.62
CA ALA A 225 6.21 -8.08 -5.23
C ALA A 225 5.06 -9.02 -4.86
N LEU A 226 3.83 -8.62 -5.17
CA LEU A 226 2.64 -9.39 -4.86
C LEU A 226 2.58 -10.71 -5.60
N GLN A 227 3.03 -10.77 -6.87
CA GLN A 227 3.11 -12.03 -7.61
C GLN A 227 4.15 -12.99 -7.04
N SER A 228 5.22 -12.47 -6.43
CA SER A 228 6.21 -13.30 -5.74
C SER A 228 5.66 -13.94 -4.46
N ILE A 229 4.83 -13.20 -3.70
CA ILE A 229 4.24 -13.67 -2.44
C ILE A 229 3.01 -14.56 -2.69
N PHE A 230 2.18 -14.20 -3.67
CA PHE A 230 0.89 -14.82 -3.95
C PHE A 230 0.79 -15.27 -5.41
N PRO A 231 1.55 -16.30 -5.82
CA PRO A 231 1.52 -16.77 -7.20
C PRO A 231 0.09 -17.21 -7.60
N GLY A 232 -0.30 -16.83 -8.81
CA GLY A 232 -1.62 -17.16 -9.39
C GLY A 232 -2.80 -16.35 -8.83
N GLN A 233 -2.57 -15.36 -7.97
CA GLN A 233 -3.62 -14.42 -7.56
C GLN A 233 -3.74 -13.24 -8.54
N SER A 234 -4.97 -12.77 -8.74
CA SER A 234 -5.24 -11.54 -9.47
C SER A 234 -5.34 -10.38 -8.49
N PHE A 235 -4.61 -9.30 -8.79
CA PHE A 235 -4.66 -8.06 -8.04
C PHE A 235 -5.37 -6.97 -8.86
N VAL A 236 -5.76 -5.88 -8.19
CA VAL A 236 -6.29 -4.69 -8.86
C VAL A 236 -5.26 -4.20 -9.88
N GLN A 237 -5.68 -3.97 -11.12
CA GLN A 237 -4.83 -3.40 -12.17
C GLN A 237 -5.17 -1.93 -12.38
N ILE A 238 -4.16 -1.08 -12.32
CA ILE A 238 -4.33 0.36 -12.53
C ILE A 238 -4.29 0.64 -14.02
N ARG A 239 -5.37 1.22 -14.56
CA ARG A 239 -5.40 1.68 -15.95
C ARG A 239 -4.89 3.10 -16.02
N PHE A 240 -3.59 3.25 -16.19
CA PHE A 240 -3.02 4.55 -16.53
C PHE A 240 -3.53 4.98 -17.89
N ALA A 241 -4.13 6.17 -17.98
CA ALA A 241 -4.56 6.71 -19.26
C ALA A 241 -3.36 6.73 -20.22
N GLN A 242 -3.40 5.87 -21.24
CA GLN A 242 -2.49 6.00 -22.36
C GLN A 242 -2.94 7.27 -23.07
N LYS A 243 -2.04 8.25 -23.18
CA LYS A 243 -2.28 9.42 -24.02
C LYS A 243 -2.48 8.85 -25.42
N THR A 244 -3.73 8.69 -25.83
CA THR A 244 -4.09 8.30 -27.19
C THR A 244 -3.47 9.39 -28.03
N LEU A 245 -2.35 9.09 -28.68
CA LEU A 245 -1.79 9.93 -29.72
C LEU A 245 -2.85 9.93 -30.82
N GLN A 246 -3.84 10.82 -30.70
CA GLN A 246 -4.63 11.24 -31.82
C GLN A 246 -3.63 11.95 -32.73
N SER A 247 -3.18 11.19 -33.72
CA SER A 247 -2.53 11.73 -34.91
C SER A 247 -3.56 12.63 -35.59
N GLU A 248 -3.54 13.91 -35.25
CA GLU A 248 -4.06 14.99 -36.10
C GLU A 248 -2.90 15.65 -36.84
#